data_AF-A0A7W7XZ23-F1
#
_entry.id   AF-A0A7W7XZ23-F1
#
_cell.length_a   1.000
_cell.length_b   1.000
_cell.length_c   1.000
_cell.angle_alpha   90.00
_cell.angle_beta   90.00
_cell.angle_gamma   90.00
#
_symmetry.space_group_name_H-M   'P 1'
#
loop_
_entity.id
_entity.type
_entity.pdbx_description
1 polymer ?
#
loop_
_entity_poly.entity_id
_entity_poly.type
_entity_poly.pdbx_seq_one_letter_code
_entity_poly.pdbx_strand_id
1 'polypeptide(L)'
;MPDDIRPSRPEGIDLGHALRALPAEAPERSTWPAIAARLPRRAPRRLPWLAAAAAVLALALALPLLHTPTPSGPAAPDADTLALDALYDESARLEALLLVAADDSVASASVATLGAALHDRLAAIDDALADPALDASLRLPLWRQRVAVLRELAGLETSRQWLASQGERYDGALVVAY
;
A
#
# COMPACT_ATOMS: atom_id res chain seq x y z
N MET A 1 36.13 -31.96 35.76
CA MET A 1 35.38 -32.21 34.53
C MET A 1 34.24 -31.20 34.52
N PRO A 2 34.25 -30.16 33.67
CA PRO A 2 33.21 -29.14 33.67
C PRO A 2 31.97 -29.65 32.94
N ASP A 3 30.81 -29.56 33.59
CA ASP A 3 29.50 -29.78 32.97
C ASP A 3 29.18 -28.59 32.04
N ASP A 4 29.15 -28.87 30.74
CA ASP A 4 28.78 -27.93 29.68
C ASP A 4 27.24 -27.79 29.68
N ILE A 5 26.68 -26.94 30.55
CA ILE A 5 25.25 -26.58 30.52
C ILE A 5 25.05 -25.59 29.36
N ARG A 6 24.89 -26.13 28.15
CA ARG A 6 24.36 -25.35 27.04
C ARG A 6 22.85 -25.20 27.24
N PRO A 7 22.29 -23.98 27.21
CA PRO A 7 20.85 -23.82 27.18
C PRO A 7 20.32 -24.45 25.88
N SER A 8 19.51 -25.50 26.02
CA SER A 8 18.73 -26.07 24.93
C SER A 8 17.90 -24.95 24.31
N ARG A 9 18.17 -24.64 23.04
CA ARG A 9 17.39 -23.67 22.25
C ARG A 9 15.93 -24.12 22.30
N PRO A 10 14.95 -23.27 22.64
CA PRO A 10 13.54 -23.66 22.55
C PRO A 10 13.26 -24.03 21.10
N GLU A 11 12.90 -25.29 20.85
CA GLU A 11 12.42 -25.76 19.56
C GLU A 11 11.21 -24.89 19.19
N GLY A 12 11.36 -24.09 18.13
CA GLY A 12 10.28 -23.30 17.60
C GLY A 12 9.15 -24.26 17.23
N ILE A 13 7.96 -24.02 17.77
CA ILE A 13 6.76 -24.80 17.48
C ILE A 13 6.61 -24.87 15.96
N ASP A 14 6.64 -26.09 15.40
CA ASP A 14 6.34 -26.31 13.98
C ASP A 14 4.86 -26.02 13.75
N LEU A 15 4.59 -24.75 13.44
CA LEU A 15 3.27 -24.17 13.30
C LEU A 15 2.44 -24.92 12.24
N GLY A 16 3.10 -25.49 11.22
CA GLY A 16 2.45 -26.32 10.21
C GLY A 16 1.95 -27.65 10.76
N HIS A 17 2.71 -28.29 11.64
CA HIS A 17 2.27 -29.50 12.34
C HIS A 17 1.18 -29.18 13.35
N ALA A 18 1.38 -28.14 14.18
CA ALA A 18 0.41 -27.72 15.18
C ALA A 18 -0.96 -27.39 14.57
N LEU A 19 -0.99 -26.67 13.43
CA LEU A 19 -2.23 -26.38 12.70
C LEU A 19 -2.90 -27.63 12.10
N ARG A 20 -2.12 -28.61 11.62
CA ARG A 20 -2.68 -29.89 11.14
C ARG A 20 -3.21 -30.78 12.24
N ALA A 21 -2.67 -30.66 13.45
CA ALA A 21 -3.09 -31.42 14.62
C ALA A 21 -4.39 -30.88 15.24
N LEU A 22 -4.85 -29.68 14.83
CA LEU A 22 -6.13 -29.14 15.28
C LEU A 22 -7.29 -30.00 14.74
N PRO A 23 -8.25 -30.40 15.59
CA PRO A 23 -9.47 -31.05 15.12
C PRO A 23 -10.23 -30.07 14.22
N ALA A 24 -10.77 -30.56 13.11
CA ALA A 24 -11.63 -29.78 12.23
C ALA A 24 -13.00 -29.55 12.90
N GLU A 25 -13.05 -28.66 13.89
CA GLU A 25 -14.31 -28.14 14.43
C GLU A 25 -14.94 -27.20 13.39
N ALA A 26 -15.76 -27.78 12.52
CA ALA A 26 -16.67 -26.99 11.71
C ALA A 26 -17.89 -26.63 12.58
N PRO A 27 -18.26 -25.34 12.70
CA PRO A 27 -19.47 -24.96 13.42
C PRO A 27 -20.71 -25.59 12.77
N GLU A 28 -21.69 -26.01 13.56
CA GLU A 28 -22.94 -26.65 13.08
C GLU A 28 -23.68 -25.82 12.01
N ARG A 29 -23.46 -24.49 12.01
CA ARG A 29 -23.90 -23.59 10.94
C ARG A 29 -22.77 -22.67 10.53
N SER A 30 -22.40 -22.71 9.26
CA SER A 30 -21.53 -21.71 8.67
C SER A 30 -22.23 -20.35 8.67
N THR A 31 -21.63 -19.34 9.32
CA THR A 31 -22.07 -17.94 9.30
C THR A 31 -21.58 -17.20 8.05
N TRP A 32 -20.66 -17.81 7.30
CA TRP A 32 -20.07 -17.24 6.09
C TRP A 32 -21.08 -16.81 5.02
N PRO A 33 -22.14 -17.59 4.71
CA PRO A 33 -23.14 -17.17 3.72
C PRO A 33 -23.90 -15.90 4.14
N ALA A 34 -24.13 -15.70 5.44
CA ALA A 34 -24.81 -14.51 5.96
C ALA A 34 -23.93 -13.25 5.83
N ILE A 35 -22.61 -13.40 5.95
CA ILE A 35 -21.64 -12.32 5.74
C ILE A 35 -21.46 -12.06 4.23
N ALA A 36 -21.34 -13.11 3.42
CA ALA A 36 -21.24 -13.03 1.97
C ALA A 36 -22.45 -12.33 1.33
N ALA A 37 -23.65 -12.52 1.88
CA ALA A 37 -24.85 -11.83 1.44
C ALA A 37 -24.87 -10.33 1.78
N ARG A 38 -24.10 -9.90 2.80
CA ARG A 38 -23.99 -8.50 3.23
C ARG A 38 -22.84 -7.75 2.55
N LEU A 39 -21.89 -8.47 1.94
CA LEU A 39 -20.84 -7.86 1.16
C LEU A 39 -21.45 -7.20 -0.09
N PRO A 40 -21.09 -5.94 -0.38
CA PRO A 40 -21.57 -5.29 -1.59
C PRO A 40 -21.06 -6.08 -2.80
N ARG A 41 -21.98 -6.58 -3.63
CA ARG A 41 -21.62 -7.12 -4.95
C ARG A 41 -20.99 -5.97 -5.73
N ARG A 42 -19.66 -6.00 -5.91
CA ARG A 42 -18.94 -5.07 -6.79
C ARG A 42 -19.51 -5.25 -8.20
N ALA A 43 -20.49 -4.43 -8.55
CA ALA A 43 -20.98 -4.33 -9.91
C ALA A 43 -19.85 -3.78 -10.79
N PRO A 44 -19.61 -4.29 -12.00
CA PRO A 44 -18.68 -3.68 -12.93
C PRO A 44 -19.24 -2.29 -13.30
N ARG A 45 -18.78 -1.25 -12.61
CA ARG A 45 -19.09 0.14 -12.95
C ARG A 45 -18.38 0.45 -14.25
N ARG A 46 -19.08 0.33 -15.39
CA ARG A 46 -18.68 1.06 -16.60
C ARG A 46 -18.72 2.53 -16.23
N LEU A 47 -17.54 3.14 -16.20
CA LEU A 47 -17.26 4.42 -15.53
C LEU A 47 -17.21 5.55 -16.58
N PRO A 48 -18.30 6.27 -16.89
CA PRO A 48 -18.26 7.43 -17.79
C PRO A 48 -17.80 8.71 -17.06
N TRP A 49 -16.86 8.60 -16.10
CA TRP A 49 -16.29 9.74 -15.37
C TRP A 49 -14.99 10.28 -16.01
N LEU A 50 -14.57 9.71 -17.15
CA LEU A 50 -13.43 10.20 -17.93
C LEU A 50 -13.62 11.64 -18.43
N ALA A 51 -14.87 12.14 -18.49
CA ALA A 51 -15.12 13.51 -18.96
C ALA A 51 -14.80 14.60 -17.92
N ALA A 52 -14.89 14.31 -16.61
CA ALA A 52 -14.62 15.31 -15.57
C ALA A 52 -13.12 15.42 -15.23
N ALA A 53 -12.34 14.34 -15.41
CA ALA A 53 -10.89 14.33 -15.18
C ALA A 53 -10.12 15.14 -16.22
N ALA A 54 -10.65 15.29 -17.44
CA ALA A 54 -9.98 15.99 -18.55
C ALA A 54 -9.72 17.49 -18.25
N ALA A 55 -10.63 18.16 -17.54
CA ALA A 55 -10.48 19.59 -17.24
C ALA A 55 -9.37 19.87 -16.22
N VAL A 56 -9.14 18.96 -15.26
CA VAL A 56 -8.04 19.05 -14.28
C VAL A 56 -6.72 18.61 -14.91
N LEU A 57 -6.75 17.61 -15.81
CA LEU A 57 -5.58 17.20 -16.61
C LEU A 57 -5.04 18.34 -17.48
N ALA A 58 -5.94 19.12 -18.11
CA ALA A 58 -5.55 20.23 -18.99
C ALA A 58 -4.83 21.37 -18.25
N LEU A 59 -5.20 21.65 -16.99
CA LEU A 59 -4.55 22.71 -16.20
C LEU A 59 -3.19 22.24 -15.64
N ALA A 60 -3.05 20.95 -15.31
CA ALA A 60 -1.80 20.37 -14.82
C ALA A 60 -0.74 20.18 -15.93
N LEU A 61 -1.17 19.99 -17.19
CA LEU A 61 -0.30 19.82 -18.36
C LEU A 61 0.24 21.13 -18.94
N ALA A 62 -0.30 22.31 -18.56
CA ALA A 62 0.12 23.61 -19.12
C ALA A 62 1.40 24.18 -18.48
N LEU A 63 1.74 23.78 -17.25
CA LEU A 63 2.92 24.27 -16.53
C LEU A 63 4.29 23.87 -17.14
N PRO A 64 4.50 22.64 -17.65
CA PRO A 64 5.81 22.22 -18.13
C PRO A 64 6.16 22.73 -19.55
N LEU A 65 5.19 23.23 -20.34
CA LEU A 65 5.47 23.73 -21.70
C LEU A 65 6.24 25.06 -21.72
N LEU A 66 6.38 25.77 -20.59
CA LEU A 66 7.18 26.99 -20.50
C LEU A 66 8.69 26.74 -20.30
N HIS A 67 9.10 25.50 -20.02
CA HIS A 67 10.50 25.17 -19.79
C HIS A 67 11.08 24.42 -20.98
N THR A 68 11.45 25.16 -22.02
CA THR A 68 12.32 24.63 -23.08
C THR A 68 13.78 24.92 -22.74
N PRO A 69 14.64 23.90 -22.76
CA PRO A 69 15.92 24.10 -23.39
C PRO A 69 16.24 23.04 -24.47
N THR A 70 16.98 23.50 -25.47
CA THR A 70 17.58 22.81 -26.62
C THR A 70 19.06 23.26 -26.66
N PRO A 71 20.05 22.56 -27.26
CA PRO A 71 20.15 21.15 -27.66
C PRO A 71 21.50 20.45 -27.33
N SER A 72 21.52 19.12 -27.56
CA SER A 72 22.56 18.23 -28.14
C SER A 72 24.00 18.13 -27.58
N GLY A 73 24.33 16.94 -27.05
CA GLY A 73 25.66 16.41 -26.72
C GLY A 73 25.64 14.86 -26.66
N PRO A 74 26.78 14.15 -26.72
CA PRO A 74 26.89 12.74 -27.14
C PRO A 74 26.08 11.80 -26.26
N ALA A 75 25.39 10.83 -26.89
CA ALA A 75 24.48 9.80 -26.36
C ALA A 75 24.55 9.59 -24.84
N ALA A 76 24.00 10.57 -24.11
CA ALA A 76 23.64 10.40 -22.72
C ALA A 76 22.46 9.43 -22.70
N PRO A 77 22.33 8.57 -21.66
CA PRO A 77 21.12 7.80 -21.48
C PRO A 77 19.91 8.74 -21.56
N ASP A 78 18.88 8.32 -22.29
CA ASP A 78 17.66 9.11 -22.47
C ASP A 78 17.17 9.58 -21.10
N ALA A 79 16.90 10.87 -20.97
CA ALA A 79 16.53 11.49 -19.69
C ALA A 79 15.32 10.81 -19.05
N ASP A 80 14.42 10.26 -19.87
CA ASP A 80 13.24 9.50 -19.43
C ASP A 80 13.61 8.17 -18.78
N THR A 81 14.65 7.49 -19.26
CA THR A 81 15.16 6.23 -18.68
C THR A 81 15.75 6.49 -17.29
N LEU A 82 16.58 7.53 -17.15
CA LEU A 82 17.12 7.93 -15.84
C LEU A 82 16.02 8.36 -14.87
N ALA A 83 15.01 9.08 -15.35
CA ALA A 83 13.88 9.48 -14.53
C ALA A 83 13.03 8.28 -14.07
N LEU A 84 12.92 7.26 -14.91
CA LEU A 84 12.18 6.04 -14.63
C LEU A 84 12.92 5.15 -13.62
N ASP A 85 14.25 5.00 -13.75
CA ASP A 85 15.09 4.30 -12.75
C ASP A 85 14.96 4.94 -11.36
N ALA A 86 14.98 6.27 -11.28
CA ALA A 86 14.79 6.98 -10.01
C ALA A 86 13.40 6.75 -9.38
N LEU A 87 12.36 6.57 -10.20
CA LEU A 87 11.02 6.24 -9.71
C LEU A 87 10.93 4.79 -9.20
N TYR A 88 11.67 3.86 -9.81
CA TYR A 88 11.76 2.48 -9.33
C TYR A 88 12.40 2.42 -7.95
N ASP A 89 13.54 3.09 -7.77
CA ASP A 89 14.24 3.15 -6.48
C ASP A 89 13.39 3.77 -5.38
N GLU A 90 12.69 4.86 -5.69
CA GLU A 90 11.77 5.51 -4.75
C GLU A 90 10.59 4.60 -4.40
N SER A 91 10.03 3.90 -5.38
CA SER A 91 8.91 2.99 -5.13
C SER A 91 9.31 1.82 -4.22
N ALA A 92 10.47 1.21 -4.47
CA ALA A 92 11.00 0.12 -3.65
C ALA A 92 11.24 0.59 -2.20
N ARG A 93 11.74 1.83 -2.04
CA ARG A 93 11.93 2.44 -0.72
C ARG A 93 10.61 2.67 0.02
N LEU A 94 9.60 3.19 -0.67
CA LEU A 94 8.28 3.44 -0.06
C LEU A 94 7.56 2.13 0.29
N GLU A 95 7.65 1.11 -0.55
CA GLU A 95 7.10 -0.22 -0.25
C GLU A 95 7.78 -0.86 0.95
N ALA A 96 9.10 -0.78 1.05
CA ALA A 96 9.84 -1.26 2.21
C ALA A 96 9.42 -0.53 3.50
N LEU A 97 9.19 0.79 3.42
CA LEU A 97 8.68 1.57 4.55
C LEU A 97 7.27 1.12 4.94
N LEU A 98 6.37 0.98 3.97
CA LEU A 98 4.99 0.57 4.22
C LEU A 98 4.90 -0.84 4.82
N LEU A 99 5.75 -1.77 4.38
CA LEU A 99 5.83 -3.12 4.95
C LEU A 99 6.16 -3.08 6.45
N VAL A 100 7.06 -2.18 6.85
CA VAL A 100 7.45 -2.00 8.26
C VAL A 100 6.36 -1.28 9.06
N ALA A 101 5.63 -0.37 8.43
CA ALA A 101 4.62 0.47 9.09
C ALA A 101 3.24 -0.18 9.25
N ALA A 102 2.96 -1.29 8.56
CA ALA A 102 1.65 -1.95 8.52
C ALA A 102 1.21 -2.65 9.83
N ASP A 103 1.78 -2.27 10.98
CA ASP A 103 1.57 -2.92 12.29
C ASP A 103 0.11 -2.83 12.81
N ASP A 104 -0.23 -3.73 13.73
CA ASP A 104 -1.57 -4.24 14.05
C ASP A 104 -2.43 -3.30 14.93
N SER A 105 -2.46 -2.01 14.61
CA SER A 105 -3.28 -1.02 15.32
C SER A 105 -4.70 -0.93 14.75
N VAL A 106 -5.71 -0.87 15.63
CA VAL A 106 -7.11 -0.76 15.21
C VAL A 106 -7.39 0.63 14.63
N ALA A 107 -7.49 0.71 13.31
CA ALA A 107 -7.82 1.95 12.61
C ALA A 107 -9.30 2.34 12.75
N SER A 108 -9.57 3.65 12.84
CA SER A 108 -10.92 4.17 12.64
C SER A 108 -11.48 3.72 11.29
N ALA A 109 -12.78 3.40 11.23
CA ALA A 109 -13.46 2.97 10.01
C ALA A 109 -13.26 3.94 8.83
N SER A 110 -13.20 5.25 9.10
CA SER A 110 -12.94 6.29 8.08
C SER A 110 -11.56 6.16 7.46
N VAL A 111 -10.55 5.94 8.30
CA VAL A 111 -9.14 5.79 7.94
C VAL A 111 -8.88 4.46 7.22
N ALA A 112 -9.58 3.39 7.60
CA ALA A 112 -9.57 2.13 6.88
C ALA A 112 -10.18 2.27 5.48
N THR A 113 -11.29 3.01 5.36
CA THR A 113 -11.95 3.25 4.05
C THR A 113 -11.06 4.05 3.11
N LEU A 114 -10.39 5.10 3.60
CA LEU A 114 -9.45 5.88 2.80
C LEU A 114 -8.25 5.03 2.37
N GLY A 115 -7.66 4.24 3.28
CA GLY A 115 -6.56 3.34 2.96
C GLY A 115 -6.93 2.29 1.90
N ALA A 116 -8.15 1.74 1.96
CA ALA A 116 -8.68 0.82 0.95
C ALA A 116 -8.85 1.50 -0.41
N ALA A 117 -9.35 2.74 -0.45
CA ALA A 117 -9.48 3.50 -1.69
C ALA A 117 -8.12 3.79 -2.36
N LEU A 118 -7.08 4.07 -1.57
CA LEU A 118 -5.72 4.24 -2.07
C LEU A 118 -5.12 2.93 -2.60
N HIS A 119 -5.35 1.80 -1.91
CA HIS A 119 -4.94 0.48 -2.39
C HIS A 119 -5.66 0.10 -3.70
N ASP A 120 -6.97 0.32 -3.80
CA ASP A 120 -7.73 0.09 -5.04
C ASP A 120 -7.16 0.96 -6.20
N ARG A 121 -6.76 2.21 -5.91
CA ARG A 121 -6.12 3.10 -6.89
C ARG A 121 -4.74 2.60 -7.31
N LEU A 122 -3.93 2.12 -6.36
CA LEU A 122 -2.61 1.55 -6.63
C LEU A 122 -2.72 0.31 -7.52
N ALA A 123 -3.63 -0.61 -7.18
CA ALA A 123 -3.90 -1.81 -7.97
C ALA A 123 -4.32 -1.47 -9.42
N ALA A 124 -5.18 -0.46 -9.63
CA ALA A 124 -5.56 -0.03 -10.96
C ALA A 124 -4.39 0.55 -11.79
N ILE A 125 -3.40 1.18 -11.14
CA ILE A 125 -2.19 1.67 -11.80
C ILE A 125 -1.28 0.49 -12.15
N ASP A 126 -1.11 -0.45 -11.21
CA ASP A 126 -0.27 -1.64 -11.42
C ASP A 126 -0.85 -2.53 -12.54
N ASP A 127 -2.17 -2.67 -12.62
CA ASP A 127 -2.86 -3.36 -13.73
C ASP A 127 -2.57 -2.67 -15.08
N ALA A 128 -2.60 -1.33 -15.12
CA ALA A 128 -2.28 -0.57 -16.33
C ALA A 128 -0.80 -0.69 -16.72
N LEU A 129 0.11 -0.75 -15.75
CA LEU A 129 1.54 -0.95 -15.96
C LEU A 129 1.89 -2.38 -16.42
N ALA A 130 1.08 -3.37 -16.03
CA ALA A 130 1.23 -4.76 -16.44
C ALA A 130 0.78 -5.05 -17.88
N ASP A 131 0.07 -4.11 -18.54
CA ASP A 131 -0.36 -4.27 -19.93
C ASP A 131 0.86 -4.31 -20.88
N PRO A 132 1.11 -5.42 -21.60
CA PRO A 132 2.22 -5.50 -22.53
C PRO A 132 2.05 -4.59 -23.75
N ALA A 133 0.82 -4.13 -24.05
CA ALA A 133 0.51 -3.19 -25.12
C ALA A 133 0.61 -1.71 -24.68
N LEU A 134 1.06 -1.45 -23.45
CA LEU A 134 1.23 -0.09 -22.94
C LEU A 134 2.24 0.72 -23.76
N ASP A 135 1.81 1.88 -24.24
CA ASP A 135 2.67 2.82 -24.95
C ASP A 135 3.83 3.29 -24.04
N ALA A 136 5.04 3.33 -24.60
CA ALA A 136 6.25 3.75 -23.88
C ALA A 136 6.12 5.18 -23.33
N SER A 137 5.40 6.05 -24.04
CA SER A 137 5.16 7.44 -23.62
C SER A 137 4.30 7.54 -22.34
N LEU A 138 3.44 6.54 -22.09
CA LEU A 138 2.54 6.50 -20.93
C LEU A 138 3.16 5.83 -19.70
N ARG A 139 4.28 5.13 -19.86
CA ARG A 139 4.93 4.41 -18.77
C ARG A 139 5.47 5.35 -17.69
N LEU A 140 6.19 6.40 -18.08
CA LEU A 140 6.74 7.39 -17.15
C LEU A 140 5.65 8.11 -16.31
N PRO A 141 4.56 8.64 -16.90
CA PRO A 141 3.50 9.26 -16.10
C PRO A 141 2.77 8.29 -15.18
N LEU A 142 2.53 7.04 -15.59
CA LEU A 142 1.94 6.01 -14.71
C LEU A 142 2.85 5.70 -13.51
N TRP A 143 4.16 5.59 -13.72
CA TRP A 143 5.11 5.39 -12.63
C TRP A 143 5.17 6.57 -11.64
N ARG A 144 5.08 7.81 -12.14
CA ARG A 144 4.95 8.98 -11.26
C ARG A 144 3.66 8.92 -10.44
N GLN A 145 2.56 8.49 -11.04
CA GLN A 145 1.29 8.31 -10.33
C GLN A 145 1.37 7.23 -9.26
N ARG A 146 2.02 6.10 -9.56
CA ARG A 146 2.26 5.01 -8.61
C ARG A 146 2.99 5.50 -7.36
N VAL A 147 4.11 6.19 -7.55
CA VAL A 147 4.90 6.77 -6.45
C VAL A 147 4.08 7.80 -5.66
N ALA A 148 3.25 8.61 -6.31
CA ALA A 148 2.38 9.56 -5.62
C ALA A 148 1.40 8.85 -4.67
N VAL A 149 0.75 7.77 -5.12
CA VAL A 149 -0.17 6.98 -4.27
C VAL A 149 0.57 6.30 -3.11
N LEU A 150 1.78 5.77 -3.35
CA LEU A 150 2.61 5.21 -2.27
C LEU A 150 3.00 6.25 -1.22
N ARG A 151 3.30 7.49 -1.63
CA ARG A 151 3.57 8.59 -0.70
C ARG A 151 2.33 8.98 0.11
N GLU A 152 1.15 9.00 -0.51
CA GLU A 152 -0.12 9.22 0.18
C GLU A 152 -0.39 8.14 1.24
N LEU A 153 -0.17 6.86 0.89
CA LEU A 153 -0.25 5.74 1.84
C LEU A 153 0.74 5.92 3.00
N ALA A 154 2.00 6.26 2.73
CA ALA A 154 3.01 6.46 3.78
C ALA A 154 2.66 7.63 4.72
N GLY A 155 2.07 8.70 4.18
CA GLY A 155 1.55 9.82 4.98
C GLY A 155 0.39 9.41 5.88
N LEU A 156 -0.49 8.52 5.40
CA LEU A 156 -1.57 7.95 6.20
C LEU A 156 -1.02 7.12 7.37
N GLU A 157 -0.03 6.25 7.13
CA GLU A 157 0.58 5.44 8.20
C GLU A 157 1.31 6.30 9.23
N THR A 158 2.04 7.32 8.79
CA THR A 158 2.68 8.28 9.71
C THR A 158 1.65 8.97 10.61
N SER A 159 0.50 9.36 10.04
CA SER A 159 -0.59 9.98 10.79
C SER A 159 -1.22 9.03 11.80
N ARG A 160 -1.38 7.75 11.43
CA ARG A 160 -1.87 6.69 12.33
C ARG A 160 -0.90 6.45 13.49
N GLN A 161 0.39 6.30 13.20
CA GLN A 161 1.40 6.07 14.22
C GLN A 161 1.49 7.23 15.21
N TRP A 162 1.37 8.48 14.72
CA TRP A 162 1.30 9.65 15.59
C TRP A 162 0.08 9.60 16.51
N LEU A 163 -1.11 9.29 15.98
CA LEU A 163 -2.33 9.16 16.79
C LEU A 163 -2.23 8.02 17.82
N ALA A 164 -1.69 6.86 17.43
CA ALA A 164 -1.45 5.74 18.34
C ALA A 164 -0.53 6.14 19.50
N SER A 165 0.55 6.88 19.23
CA SER A 165 1.46 7.39 20.26
C SER A 165 0.85 8.42 21.24
N GLN A 166 -0.29 9.02 20.87
CA GLN A 166 -1.05 9.91 21.75
C GLN A 166 -2.11 9.10 22.53
N GLY A 167 -2.72 8.08 21.93
CA GLY A 167 -3.72 7.19 22.54
C GLY A 167 -3.17 6.40 23.73
N GLU A 168 -1.96 5.82 23.59
CA GLU A 168 -1.24 5.14 24.68
C GLU A 168 -1.06 6.01 25.93
N ARG A 169 -0.94 7.33 25.76
CA ARG A 169 -0.82 8.28 26.88
C ARG A 169 -2.14 8.52 27.61
N TYR A 170 -3.29 8.28 26.98
CA TYR A 170 -4.60 8.41 27.63
C TYR A 170 -5.00 7.12 28.37
N ASP A 171 -4.57 5.94 27.91
CA ASP A 171 -4.88 4.67 28.59
C ASP A 171 -4.07 4.51 29.90
N GLY A 172 -2.81 4.99 29.92
CA GLY A 172 -2.01 5.06 31.15
C GLY A 172 -2.56 6.00 32.23
N ALA A 173 -3.52 6.87 31.88
CA ALA A 173 -4.15 7.82 32.79
C ALA A 173 -5.53 7.35 33.31
N LEU A 174 -6.07 6.22 32.83
CA LEU A 174 -7.38 5.70 33.24
C LEU A 174 -7.31 4.64 34.36
N VAL A 175 -6.14 4.38 34.94
CA VAL A 175 -6.02 3.63 36.19
C VAL A 175 -5.90 4.62 37.35
N VAL A 176 -7.03 4.98 37.96
CA VAL A 176 -7.27 5.15 39.40
C VAL A 176 -8.72 5.63 39.60
N ALA A 177 -9.36 5.06 40.63
CA ALA A 177 -10.76 5.17 41.08
C ALA A 177 -11.64 4.03 40.52
N TYR A 178 -12.03 3.01 41.28
CA TYR A 178 -12.16 2.85 42.75
C TYR A 178 -11.93 1.37 43.12
#